data_AF-A0A0C1Z8H1-F1
#
_entry.id   AF-A0A0C1Z8H1-F1
#
_cell.length_a   1.000
_cell.length_b   1.000
_cell.length_c   1.000
_cell.angle_alpha   90.00
_cell.angle_beta   90.00
_cell.angle_gamma   90.00
#
_symmetry.space_group_name_H-M   'P 1'
#
loop_
_entity.id
_entity.type
_entity.pdbx_description
1 polymer ?
#
loop_
_entity_poly.entity_id
_entity_poly.type
_entity_poly.pdbx_seq_one_letter_code
_entity_poly.pdbx_strand_id
1 'polypeptide(L)'
;MHDITPKSEHIIVPVTLAMHSNVTDIDTAADGLNELLRGSVDAGFIADYKFVTTNNETVTSSVDPQEGELFEVPIAINTFLYPDSISPDVETKLVWVTTGESLNSCSFDWYFDMNEAADQFEKDKRVVPLGKTQCHFFAYEVEAKKTNEEITEEIDAFYADNSVSREFNEHSLVTGFPFSPEGWLAVVAENQKFLNKSESTQN
;
A
#
# COMPACT_ATOMS: atom_id res chain seq x y z
N MET A 1 10.07 -12.41 21.80
CA MET A 1 9.15 -11.28 21.57
C MET A 1 9.92 -10.33 20.68
N HIS A 2 9.42 -10.12 19.47
CA HIS A 2 10.11 -9.47 18.35
C HIS A 2 10.58 -8.05 18.73
N ASP A 3 11.81 -7.70 18.39
CA ASP A 3 12.43 -6.41 18.77
C ASP A 3 12.34 -5.36 17.64
N ILE A 4 11.44 -5.59 16.67
CA ILE A 4 11.04 -4.57 15.70
C ILE A 4 10.28 -3.50 16.48
N THR A 5 10.93 -2.37 16.74
CA THR A 5 10.34 -1.27 17.51
C THR A 5 9.20 -0.61 16.73
N PRO A 6 7.94 -0.62 17.19
CA PRO A 6 6.81 -0.09 16.44
C PRO A 6 6.99 1.36 16.00
N LYS A 7 6.52 1.71 14.80
CA LYS A 7 6.60 3.06 14.22
C LYS A 7 8.00 3.68 14.22
N SER A 8 9.02 2.84 14.21
CA SER A 8 10.41 3.29 14.20
C SER A 8 11.06 2.95 12.87
N GLU A 9 12.08 3.74 12.56
CA GLU A 9 12.89 3.61 11.37
C GLU A 9 13.99 2.56 11.60
N HIS A 10 14.12 1.60 10.68
CA HIS A 10 15.06 0.48 10.73
C HIS A 10 15.94 0.49 9.50
N ILE A 11 17.24 0.27 9.69
CA ILE A 11 18.18 0.12 8.57
C ILE A 11 18.30 -1.35 8.17
N ILE A 12 18.02 -1.63 6.91
CA ILE A 12 18.33 -2.91 6.27
C ILE A 12 19.80 -2.87 5.85
N VAL A 13 20.61 -3.71 6.47
CA VAL A 13 22.04 -3.82 6.17
C VAL A 13 22.29 -5.07 5.30
N PRO A 14 22.77 -4.91 4.06
CA PRO A 14 23.18 -6.05 3.24
C PRO A 14 24.43 -6.68 3.86
N VAL A 15 24.37 -7.99 4.09
CA VAL A 15 25.49 -8.75 4.67
C VAL A 15 26.00 -9.76 3.65
N THR A 16 27.30 -9.71 3.36
CA THR A 16 28.00 -10.75 2.60
C THR A 16 28.56 -11.77 3.58
N LEU A 17 28.03 -12.98 3.56
CA LEU A 17 28.45 -14.08 4.43
C LEU A 17 29.04 -15.24 3.62
N ALA A 18 30.18 -15.76 4.10
CA ALA A 18 30.73 -17.01 3.63
C ALA A 18 30.38 -18.11 4.65
N MET A 19 29.57 -19.08 4.24
CA MET A 19 29.24 -20.24 5.06
C MET A 19 30.09 -21.45 4.66
N HIS A 20 30.31 -22.36 5.60
CA HIS A 20 30.98 -23.63 5.30
C HIS A 20 30.14 -24.42 4.30
N SER A 21 30.79 -25.14 3.37
CA SER A 21 30.16 -25.91 2.28
C SER A 21 29.17 -27.01 2.71
N ASN A 22 29.01 -27.22 4.02
CA ASN A 22 28.17 -28.27 4.59
C ASN A 22 26.82 -27.73 5.10
N VAL A 23 26.60 -26.42 5.03
CA VAL A 23 25.29 -25.79 5.25
C VAL A 23 24.56 -25.81 3.91
N THR A 24 23.45 -26.54 3.82
CA THR A 24 22.74 -26.79 2.56
C THR A 24 21.32 -26.25 2.53
N ASP A 25 20.79 -25.84 3.68
CA ASP A 25 19.42 -25.38 3.86
C ASP A 25 19.36 -24.03 4.59
N ILE A 26 18.25 -23.34 4.38
CA ILE A 26 18.04 -21.96 4.82
C ILE A 26 17.86 -21.86 6.34
N ASP A 27 17.27 -22.88 6.97
CA ASP A 27 17.00 -22.91 8.41
C ASP A 27 18.33 -23.03 9.17
N THR A 28 19.21 -23.93 8.76
CA THR A 28 20.55 -24.07 9.34
C THR A 28 21.40 -22.81 9.12
N ALA A 29 21.20 -22.13 7.98
CA ALA A 29 21.85 -20.84 7.73
C ALA A 29 21.36 -19.73 8.68
N ALA A 30 20.05 -19.64 8.87
CA ALA A 30 19.42 -18.68 9.80
C ALA A 30 19.82 -18.96 11.26
N ASP A 31 19.82 -20.23 11.68
CA ASP A 31 20.28 -20.64 13.01
C ASP A 31 21.75 -20.25 13.27
N GLY A 32 22.62 -20.47 12.29
CA GLY A 32 24.02 -20.07 12.37
C GLY A 32 24.21 -18.55 12.47
N LEU A 33 23.37 -17.77 11.80
CA LEU A 33 23.37 -16.31 11.87
C LEU A 33 22.86 -15.80 13.21
N ASN A 34 21.79 -16.41 13.73
CA ASN A 34 21.26 -16.12 15.05
C ASN A 34 22.35 -16.36 16.11
N GLU A 35 23.04 -17.50 16.08
CA GLU A 35 24.15 -17.79 17.01
C GLU A 35 25.35 -16.84 16.85
N LEU A 36 25.70 -16.44 15.63
CA LEU A 36 26.77 -15.46 15.38
C LEU A 36 26.47 -14.10 16.04
N LEU A 37 25.22 -13.67 15.98
CA LEU A 37 24.80 -12.34 16.46
C LEU A 37 24.41 -12.33 17.94
N ARG A 38 24.07 -13.49 18.51
CA ARG A 38 23.66 -13.68 19.89
C ARG A 38 24.63 -13.14 20.95
N GLY A 39 25.93 -13.07 20.63
CA GLY A 39 26.94 -12.53 21.55
C GLY A 39 27.00 -10.99 21.60
N SER A 40 26.45 -10.31 20.59
CA SER A 40 26.52 -8.84 20.45
C SER A 40 25.18 -8.16 20.70
N VAL A 41 24.09 -8.94 20.77
CA VAL A 41 22.71 -8.46 20.87
C VAL A 41 22.00 -9.35 21.88
N ASP A 42 21.34 -8.74 22.87
CA ASP A 42 20.89 -9.38 24.10
C ASP A 42 19.91 -10.56 23.88
N ALA A 43 19.72 -11.38 24.90
CA ALA A 43 18.87 -12.59 24.83
C ALA A 43 17.39 -12.24 24.59
N GLY A 44 16.94 -12.31 23.34
CA GLY A 44 15.56 -12.01 22.95
C GLY A 44 15.38 -11.61 21.48
N PHE A 45 16.48 -11.35 20.79
CA PHE A 45 16.51 -10.89 19.40
C PHE A 45 16.16 -12.02 18.40
N ILE A 46 15.13 -11.77 17.58
CA ILE A 46 14.90 -12.45 16.31
C ILE A 46 15.12 -11.38 15.25
N ALA A 47 16.13 -11.56 14.40
CA ALA A 47 16.36 -10.69 13.26
C ALA A 47 15.62 -11.21 12.04
N ASP A 48 15.03 -10.27 11.32
CA ASP A 48 14.54 -10.48 9.98
C ASP A 48 15.77 -10.41 9.03
N TYR A 49 15.95 -11.42 8.17
CA TYR A 49 17.06 -11.48 7.20
C TYR A 49 16.55 -11.46 5.75
N LYS A 50 17.14 -10.59 4.92
CA LYS A 50 16.96 -10.61 3.46
C LYS A 50 18.32 -10.59 2.79
N PHE A 51 18.56 -11.54 1.89
CA PHE A 51 19.77 -11.57 1.07
C PHE A 51 19.57 -10.65 -0.14
N VAL A 52 20.02 -9.40 -0.05
CA VAL A 52 19.90 -8.38 -1.10
C VAL A 52 21.26 -7.83 -1.53
N THR A 53 21.32 -7.34 -2.77
CA THR A 53 22.53 -6.76 -3.36
C THR A 53 22.73 -5.29 -3.00
N THR A 54 23.91 -5.01 -2.45
CA THR A 54 24.73 -3.78 -2.42
C THR A 54 24.22 -2.45 -1.84
N ASN A 55 22.93 -2.24 -1.55
CA ASN A 55 22.49 -0.97 -0.96
C ASN A 55 21.83 -1.16 0.42
N ASN A 56 22.17 -0.27 1.36
CA ASN A 56 21.42 -0.13 2.60
C ASN A 56 20.10 0.56 2.29
N GLU A 57 18.99 -0.02 2.72
CA GLU A 57 17.65 0.55 2.63
C GLU A 57 17.17 0.90 4.04
N THR A 58 16.28 1.86 4.16
CA THR A 58 15.65 2.19 5.43
C THR A 58 14.16 1.94 5.31
N VAL A 59 13.58 1.20 6.26
CA VAL A 59 12.16 0.83 6.30
C VAL A 59 11.55 1.24 7.63
N THR A 60 10.24 1.54 7.64
CA THR A 60 9.51 1.88 8.88
C THR A 60 8.53 0.77 9.21
N SER A 61 8.60 0.26 10.43
CA SER A 61 7.68 -0.77 10.93
C SER A 61 6.29 -0.23 11.27
N SER A 62 5.30 -1.12 11.24
CA SER A 62 3.91 -0.87 11.58
C SER A 62 3.71 -0.64 13.09
N VAL A 63 2.45 -0.48 13.50
CA VAL A 63 2.08 -0.28 14.91
C VAL A 63 2.09 -1.59 15.70
N ASP A 64 1.99 -2.73 15.01
CA ASP A 64 1.97 -4.08 15.59
C ASP A 64 2.84 -5.02 14.71
N PRO A 65 4.17 -4.87 14.78
CA PRO A 65 5.07 -5.48 13.81
C PRO A 65 5.13 -7.01 13.90
N GLN A 66 5.05 -7.67 12.75
CA GLN A 66 5.16 -9.13 12.62
C GLN A 66 6.48 -9.58 11.96
N GLU A 67 6.85 -10.84 12.17
CA GLU A 67 8.00 -11.47 11.51
C GLU A 67 7.82 -11.43 9.98
N GLY A 68 8.85 -10.96 9.27
CA GLY A 68 8.82 -10.79 7.82
C GLY A 68 8.25 -9.46 7.32
N GLU A 69 7.60 -8.67 8.17
CA GLU A 69 6.95 -7.40 7.79
C GLU A 69 7.94 -6.42 7.15
N LEU A 70 9.18 -6.36 7.67
CA LEU A 70 10.22 -5.46 7.15
C LEU A 70 10.63 -5.78 5.70
N PHE A 71 10.20 -6.92 5.17
CA PHE A 71 10.48 -7.37 3.81
C PHE A 71 9.24 -7.53 2.94
N GLU A 72 8.05 -7.35 3.51
CA GLU A 72 6.82 -7.33 2.72
C GLU A 72 6.85 -6.10 1.83
N VAL A 73 6.96 -6.35 0.52
CA VAL A 73 6.87 -5.27 -0.47
C VAL A 73 5.42 -4.79 -0.44
N PRO A 74 5.16 -3.48 -0.29
CA PRO A 74 3.80 -2.99 -0.35
C PRO A 74 3.19 -3.38 -1.70
N ILE A 75 2.08 -4.11 -1.67
CA ILE A 75 1.35 -4.50 -2.89
C ILE A 75 0.41 -3.34 -3.24
N ALA A 76 0.46 -2.88 -4.49
CA ALA A 76 -0.44 -1.86 -4.98
C ALA A 76 -1.79 -2.44 -5.43
N ILE A 77 -2.84 -1.62 -5.36
CA ILE A 77 -4.19 -2.06 -5.74
C ILE A 77 -4.30 -2.42 -7.22
N ASN A 78 -3.59 -1.72 -8.10
CA ASN A 78 -3.63 -1.99 -9.54
C ASN A 78 -2.89 -3.28 -9.90
N THR A 79 -1.80 -3.62 -9.23
CA THR A 79 -1.13 -4.92 -9.38
C THR A 79 -2.06 -6.06 -8.97
N PHE A 80 -2.91 -5.86 -7.97
CA PHE A 80 -3.90 -6.87 -7.57
C PHE A 80 -5.04 -7.00 -8.60
N LEU A 81 -5.64 -5.89 -9.01
CA LEU A 81 -6.77 -5.91 -9.95
C LEU A 81 -6.35 -6.30 -11.37
N TYR A 82 -5.12 -5.95 -11.76
CA TYR A 82 -4.54 -6.14 -13.08
C TYR A 82 -3.09 -6.66 -12.97
N PRO A 83 -2.88 -7.93 -12.58
CA PRO A 83 -1.55 -8.50 -12.33
C PRO A 83 -0.65 -8.52 -13.56
N ASP A 84 -1.22 -8.47 -14.76
CA ASP A 84 -0.49 -8.46 -16.03
C ASP A 84 -0.35 -7.04 -16.64
N SER A 85 -0.73 -5.99 -15.90
CA SER A 85 -0.72 -4.61 -16.42
C SER A 85 0.69 -4.05 -16.65
N ILE A 86 1.68 -4.55 -15.90
CA ILE A 86 3.08 -4.16 -16.02
C ILE A 86 3.90 -5.43 -16.28
N SER A 87 4.76 -5.37 -17.31
CA SER A 87 5.68 -6.46 -17.61
C SER A 87 6.68 -6.66 -16.46
N PRO A 88 6.99 -7.91 -16.06
CA PRO A 88 7.93 -8.19 -14.97
C PRO A 88 9.36 -7.70 -15.25
N ASP A 89 9.68 -7.39 -16.51
CA ASP A 89 10.99 -6.85 -16.92
C ASP A 89 11.08 -5.31 -16.80
N VAL A 90 9.99 -4.64 -16.43
CA VAL A 90 9.92 -3.18 -16.29
C VAL A 90 10.16 -2.78 -14.84
N GLU A 91 11.08 -1.85 -14.63
CA GLU A 91 11.34 -1.26 -13.32
C GLU A 91 10.12 -0.41 -12.89
N THR A 92 9.61 -0.66 -11.68
CA THR A 92 8.44 0.03 -11.12
C THR A 92 8.80 0.83 -9.87
N LYS A 93 7.90 1.73 -9.51
CA LYS A 93 7.89 2.47 -8.24
C LYS A 93 6.46 2.58 -7.74
N LEU A 94 6.30 2.71 -6.43
CA LEU A 94 5.00 2.96 -5.81
C LEU A 94 4.75 4.45 -5.64
N VAL A 95 3.49 4.83 -5.77
CA VAL A 95 2.96 6.11 -5.31
C VAL A 95 1.74 5.87 -4.41
N TRP A 96 1.52 6.77 -3.47
CA TRP A 96 0.43 6.72 -2.50
C TRP A 96 -0.63 7.73 -2.89
N VAL A 97 -1.86 7.28 -3.05
CA VAL A 97 -2.97 8.08 -3.56
C VAL A 97 -3.95 8.39 -2.44
N THR A 98 -4.32 9.66 -2.31
CA THR A 98 -5.47 10.12 -1.49
C THR A 98 -6.53 10.68 -2.41
N THR A 99 -7.80 10.37 -2.16
CA THR A 99 -8.90 10.84 -3.01
C THR A 99 -10.01 11.48 -2.20
N GLY A 100 -10.79 12.32 -2.89
CA GLY A 100 -12.10 12.79 -2.47
C GLY A 100 -13.11 12.49 -3.58
N GLU A 101 -13.93 11.47 -3.37
CA GLU A 101 -15.02 11.05 -4.24
C GLU A 101 -16.34 11.60 -3.73
N SER A 102 -17.04 12.30 -4.61
CA SER A 102 -18.47 12.55 -4.44
C SER A 102 -19.19 12.00 -5.65
N LEU A 103 -20.48 11.68 -5.49
CA LEU A 103 -21.32 11.11 -6.55
C LEU A 103 -21.34 11.91 -7.88
N ASN A 104 -20.83 13.14 -7.90
CA ASN A 104 -20.79 14.02 -9.06
C ASN A 104 -19.40 14.56 -9.40
N SER A 105 -18.38 14.29 -8.59
CA SER A 105 -17.01 14.80 -8.82
C SER A 105 -16.00 14.00 -8.01
N CYS A 106 -14.88 13.68 -8.64
CA CYS A 106 -13.69 13.13 -8.02
C CYS A 106 -12.57 14.18 -7.96
N SER A 107 -11.70 14.03 -6.98
CA SER A 107 -10.42 14.71 -6.89
C SER A 107 -9.43 13.77 -6.24
N PHE A 108 -8.15 13.87 -6.59
CA PHE A 108 -7.11 13.08 -5.98
C PHE A 108 -5.79 13.85 -5.97
N ASP A 109 -4.93 13.47 -5.04
CA ASP A 109 -3.53 13.82 -4.98
C ASP A 109 -2.72 12.53 -4.80
N TRP A 110 -1.46 12.54 -5.20
CA TRP A 110 -0.57 11.40 -5.01
C TRP A 110 0.84 11.84 -4.59
N TYR A 111 1.53 10.94 -3.88
CA TYR A 111 2.81 11.21 -3.24
C TYR A 111 3.77 10.04 -3.42
N PHE A 112 5.07 10.34 -3.45
CA PHE A 112 6.09 9.29 -3.39
C PHE A 112 6.30 8.78 -1.95
N ASP A 113 6.04 9.61 -0.95
CA ASP A 113 6.18 9.28 0.47
C ASP A 113 4.85 8.87 1.09
N MET A 114 4.83 7.69 1.75
CA MET A 114 3.64 7.15 2.39
C MET A 114 3.14 8.03 3.54
N ASN A 115 4.07 8.56 4.35
CA ASN A 115 3.71 9.32 5.55
C ASN A 115 3.11 10.67 5.16
N GLU A 116 3.63 11.31 4.12
CA GLU A 116 3.05 12.53 3.57
C GLU A 116 1.60 12.30 3.07
N ALA A 117 1.38 11.22 2.32
CA ALA A 117 0.06 10.85 1.84
C ALA A 117 -0.90 10.50 2.99
N ALA A 118 -0.43 9.77 3.99
CA ALA A 118 -1.22 9.41 5.16
C ALA A 118 -1.60 10.65 5.99
N ASP A 119 -0.66 11.57 6.19
CA ASP A 119 -0.91 12.85 6.85
C ASP A 119 -1.93 13.70 6.08
N GLN A 120 -1.88 13.67 4.75
CA GLN A 120 -2.89 14.34 3.93
C GLN A 120 -4.26 13.67 4.07
N PHE A 121 -4.33 12.35 3.97
CA PHE A 121 -5.58 11.61 4.13
C PHE A 121 -6.24 11.88 5.49
N GLU A 122 -5.47 11.94 6.58
CA GLU A 122 -5.98 12.31 7.90
C GLU A 122 -6.49 13.76 8.01
N LYS A 123 -5.94 14.68 7.21
CA LYS A 123 -6.49 16.05 7.10
C LYS A 123 -7.79 16.04 6.31
N ASP A 124 -7.84 15.31 5.20
CA ASP A 124 -9.02 15.23 4.32
C ASP A 124 -10.24 14.68 5.07
N LYS A 125 -10.04 13.65 5.92
CA LYS A 125 -11.08 13.10 6.81
C LYS A 125 -11.77 14.15 7.68
N ARG A 126 -11.06 15.22 8.08
CA ARG A 126 -11.61 16.27 8.97
C ARG A 126 -12.49 17.26 8.24
N VAL A 127 -12.35 17.36 6.92
CA VAL A 127 -13.04 18.34 6.08
C VAL A 127 -14.04 17.70 5.11
N VAL A 128 -14.05 16.36 4.99
CA VAL A 128 -14.97 15.64 4.11
C VAL A 128 -16.43 15.94 4.49
N PRO A 129 -17.25 16.45 3.56
CA PRO A 129 -18.68 16.65 3.82
C PRO A 129 -19.38 15.31 4.08
N LEU A 130 -20.00 15.16 5.24
CA LEU A 130 -20.72 13.94 5.57
C LEU A 130 -21.97 13.77 4.68
N GLY A 131 -22.19 12.55 4.20
CA GLY A 131 -23.45 12.11 3.60
C GLY A 131 -23.34 11.56 2.17
N LYS A 132 -22.56 12.18 1.29
CA LYS A 132 -22.42 11.77 -0.12
C LYS A 132 -20.99 11.82 -0.66
N THR A 133 -20.01 11.91 0.23
CA THR A 133 -18.60 12.02 -0.11
C THR A 133 -17.80 10.98 0.67
N GLN A 134 -16.82 10.39 0.01
CA GLN A 134 -15.89 9.41 0.54
C GLN A 134 -14.46 9.80 0.16
N CYS A 135 -13.50 9.52 1.02
CA CYS A 135 -12.09 9.55 0.72
C CYS A 135 -11.55 8.12 0.66
N HIS A 136 -10.62 7.87 -0.27
CA HIS A 136 -9.84 6.64 -0.33
C HIS A 136 -8.36 6.91 -0.11
N PHE A 137 -7.67 5.91 0.42
CA PHE A 137 -6.22 5.86 0.53
C PHE A 137 -5.72 4.49 0.11
N PHE A 138 -4.78 4.45 -0.84
CA PHE A 138 -4.22 3.21 -1.39
C PHE A 138 -2.85 3.44 -2.04
N ALA A 139 -2.06 2.38 -2.18
CA ALA A 139 -0.84 2.37 -2.99
C ALA A 139 -1.14 2.01 -4.45
N TYR A 140 -0.46 2.66 -5.38
CA TYR A 140 -0.56 2.46 -6.82
C TYR A 140 0.85 2.24 -7.42
N GLU A 141 1.01 1.21 -8.23
CA GLU A 141 2.28 0.88 -8.89
C GLU A 141 2.36 1.51 -10.28
N VAL A 142 3.46 2.19 -10.57
CA VAL A 142 3.73 2.81 -11.87
C VAL A 142 5.11 2.43 -12.38
N GLU A 143 5.30 2.50 -13.70
CA GLU A 143 6.64 2.38 -14.28
C GLU A 143 7.55 3.50 -13.75
N ALA A 144 8.79 3.16 -13.37
CA ALA A 144 9.71 4.08 -12.72
C ALA A 144 10.02 5.33 -13.55
N LYS A 145 9.98 5.18 -14.88
CA LYS A 145 10.33 6.22 -15.86
C LYS A 145 9.18 7.17 -16.22
N LYS A 146 7.94 6.90 -15.78
CA LYS A 146 6.82 7.80 -16.05
C LYS A 146 7.04 9.17 -15.41
N THR A 147 6.65 10.19 -16.17
CA THR A 147 6.58 11.58 -15.72
C THR A 147 5.43 11.78 -14.75
N ASN A 148 5.45 12.90 -14.02
CA ASN A 148 4.38 13.21 -13.06
C ASN A 148 3.03 13.40 -13.76
N GLU A 149 3.00 14.00 -14.96
CA GLU A 149 1.78 14.11 -15.76
C GLU A 149 1.23 12.74 -16.16
N GLU A 150 2.07 11.83 -16.67
CA GLU A 150 1.64 10.48 -17.06
C GLU A 150 1.11 9.67 -15.87
N ILE A 151 1.74 9.79 -14.69
CA ILE A 151 1.25 9.17 -13.45
C ILE A 151 -0.12 9.73 -13.08
N THR A 152 -0.31 11.05 -13.20
CA THR A 152 -1.58 11.71 -12.88
C THR A 152 -2.70 11.22 -13.81
N GLU A 153 -2.47 11.21 -15.12
CA GLU A 153 -3.45 10.74 -16.11
C GLU A 153 -3.85 9.28 -15.90
N GLU A 154 -2.88 8.43 -15.56
CA GLU A 154 -3.13 7.02 -15.30
C GLU A 154 -3.96 6.79 -14.03
N ILE A 155 -3.63 7.48 -12.93
CA ILE A 155 -4.37 7.36 -11.66
C ILE A 155 -5.81 7.89 -11.84
N ASP A 156 -5.98 9.00 -12.56
CA ASP A 156 -7.31 9.56 -12.85
C ASP A 156 -8.19 8.54 -13.58
N ALA A 157 -7.66 7.95 -14.66
CA ALA A 157 -8.37 6.95 -15.44
C ALA A 157 -8.70 5.69 -14.61
N PHE A 158 -7.70 5.16 -13.88
CA PHE A 158 -7.91 4.00 -13.02
C PHE A 158 -9.00 4.26 -11.97
N TYR A 159 -8.95 5.43 -11.34
CA TYR A 159 -9.87 5.76 -10.26
C TYR A 159 -11.29 6.03 -10.79
N ALA A 160 -11.44 6.68 -11.93
CA ALA A 160 -12.73 6.85 -12.60
C ALA A 160 -13.41 5.50 -12.89
N ASP A 161 -12.63 4.50 -13.31
CA ASP A 161 -13.15 3.17 -13.65
C ASP A 161 -13.47 2.30 -12.42
N ASN A 162 -12.79 2.53 -11.28
CA ASN A 162 -12.80 1.60 -10.14
C ASN A 162 -13.40 2.17 -8.85
N SER A 163 -13.47 3.49 -8.67
CA SER A 163 -13.84 4.13 -7.39
C SER A 163 -15.21 3.72 -6.83
N VAL A 164 -16.12 3.25 -7.69
CA VAL A 164 -17.46 2.77 -7.33
C VAL A 164 -17.65 1.27 -7.54
N SER A 165 -16.59 0.55 -7.92
CA SER A 165 -16.62 -0.91 -8.06
C SER A 165 -16.58 -1.58 -6.69
N ARG A 166 -17.15 -2.78 -6.60
CA ARG A 166 -17.11 -3.55 -5.35
C ARG A 166 -15.70 -4.05 -5.09
N GLU A 167 -15.03 -4.51 -6.14
CA GLU A 167 -13.70 -5.10 -6.12
C GLU A 167 -12.66 -4.14 -5.54
N PHE A 168 -12.76 -2.86 -5.87
CA PHE A 168 -11.89 -1.82 -5.30
C PHE A 168 -12.25 -1.50 -3.85
N ASN A 169 -13.54 -1.24 -3.56
CA ASN A 169 -13.98 -0.75 -2.27
C ASN A 169 -13.85 -1.79 -1.14
N GLU A 170 -14.09 -3.07 -1.43
CA GLU A 170 -13.98 -4.15 -0.44
C GLU A 170 -12.54 -4.65 -0.24
N HIS A 171 -11.56 -4.11 -0.99
CA HIS A 171 -10.19 -4.62 -0.93
C HIS A 171 -9.44 -4.16 0.32
N SER A 172 -8.67 -5.07 0.92
CA SER A 172 -7.87 -4.79 2.12
C SER A 172 -6.76 -3.73 1.93
N LEU A 173 -6.33 -3.52 0.68
CA LEU A 173 -5.34 -2.51 0.32
C LEU A 173 -5.93 -1.10 0.13
N VAL A 174 -7.25 -0.95 0.23
CA VAL A 174 -7.95 0.32 0.09
C VAL A 174 -8.56 0.70 1.42
N THR A 175 -8.17 1.87 1.94
CA THR A 175 -8.81 2.43 3.14
C THR A 175 -9.85 3.47 2.73
N GLY A 176 -11.11 3.26 3.10
CA GLY A 176 -12.22 4.19 2.87
C GLY A 176 -12.64 4.96 4.12
N PHE A 177 -13.11 6.20 3.94
CA PHE A 177 -13.74 7.01 4.99
C PHE A 177 -14.79 7.98 4.41
N PRO A 178 -15.93 8.28 5.05
CA PRO A 178 -16.37 7.79 6.35
C PRO A 178 -17.14 6.47 6.27
N PHE A 179 -17.43 5.98 5.07
CA PHE A 179 -18.24 4.80 4.90
C PHE A 179 -17.40 3.52 4.99
N SER A 180 -18.04 2.45 5.46
CA SER A 180 -17.58 1.11 5.13
C SER A 180 -17.76 0.87 3.62
N PRO A 181 -17.08 -0.13 3.04
CA PRO A 181 -17.28 -0.50 1.64
C PRO A 181 -18.75 -0.69 1.26
N GLU A 182 -19.50 -1.43 2.08
CA GLU A 182 -20.92 -1.69 1.86
C GLU A 182 -21.75 -0.41 2.00
N GLY A 183 -21.39 0.46 2.96
CA GLY A 183 -22.04 1.75 3.18
C GLY A 183 -21.91 2.65 1.95
N TRP A 184 -20.73 2.69 1.33
CA TRP A 184 -20.50 3.48 0.13
C TRP A 184 -21.27 2.97 -1.06
N LEU A 185 -21.18 1.66 -1.32
CA LEU A 185 -21.88 1.03 -2.43
C LEU A 185 -23.40 1.20 -2.32
N ALA A 186 -23.95 1.24 -1.10
CA ALA A 186 -25.35 1.58 -0.87
C ALA A 186 -25.69 3.03 -1.28
N VAL A 187 -24.85 4.00 -0.89
CA VAL A 187 -25.01 5.42 -1.29
C VAL A 187 -24.95 5.58 -2.81
N VAL A 188 -24.01 4.91 -3.48
CA VAL A 188 -23.89 4.89 -4.94
C VAL A 188 -25.16 4.32 -5.59
N ALA A 189 -25.62 3.15 -5.13
CA ALA A 189 -26.80 2.48 -5.68
C ALA A 189 -28.09 3.30 -5.49
N GLU A 190 -28.24 4.00 -4.37
CA GLU A 190 -29.37 4.91 -4.15
C GLU A 190 -29.36 6.09 -5.13
N ASN A 191 -28.18 6.67 -5.39
CA ASN A 191 -28.04 7.78 -6.33
C ASN A 191 -28.41 7.36 -7.76
N GLN A 192 -27.95 6.19 -8.22
CA GLN A 192 -28.27 5.66 -9.55
C GLN A 192 -29.78 5.43 -9.72
N LYS A 193 -30.46 4.93 -8.68
CA LYS A 193 -31.93 4.77 -8.70
C LYS A 193 -32.67 6.11 -8.82
N PHE A 194 -32.14 7.17 -8.21
CA PHE A 194 -32.73 8.50 -8.29
C PHE A 194 -32.62 9.07 -9.71
N LEU A 195 -31.43 8.97 -10.33
CA LEU A 195 -31.17 9.46 -11.69
C LEU A 195 -32.07 8.76 -12.73
N ASN A 196 -32.18 7.43 -12.66
CA ASN A 196 -33.02 6.65 -13.58
C ASN A 196 -34.51 7.00 -13.45
N LYS A 197 -34.98 7.34 -12.24
CA LYS A 197 -36.36 7.79 -12.02
C LYS A 197 -36.62 9.18 -12.60
N SER A 198 -35.68 10.12 -12.44
CA SER A 198 -35.82 11.47 -13.01
C SER A 198 -35.91 11.46 -14.53
N GLU A 199 -35.14 10.59 -15.20
CA GLU A 199 -35.19 10.44 -16.67
C GLU A 199 -36.51 9.81 -17.14
N SER A 200 -37.04 8.83 -16.40
CA SER A 200 -38.32 8.19 -16.74
C SER A 200 -39.56 9.08 -16.56
N THR A 201 -39.45 10.19 -15.81
CA THR A 201 -40.57 11.12 -15.57
C THR A 201 -40.62 12.27 -16.58
N GLN A 202 -39.60 12.37 -17.46
CA GLN A 202 -39.51 13.40 -18.50
C GLN A 202 -39.93 12.91 -19.91
N ASN A 203 -40.40 11.66 -20.03
CA ASN A 203 -40.94 11.07 -21.27
C ASN A 203 -42.45 10.88 -21.22
#